data_AF-A0A9N9ACG0-F1
#
_entry.id   AF-A0A9N9ACG0-F1
#
_cell.length_a   1.000
_cell.length_b   1.000
_cell.length_c   1.000
_cell.angle_alpha   90.00
_cell.angle_beta   90.00
_cell.angle_gamma   90.00
#
_symmetry.space_group_name_H-M   'P 1'
#
loop_
_entity.id
_entity.type
_entity.pdbx_description
1 polymer ?
#
loop_
_entity_poly.entity_id
_entity_poly.type
_entity_poly.pdbx_seq_one_letter_code
_entity_poly.pdbx_strand_id
1 'polypeptide(L)'
;MSLPTIFCLTDSLSQDFSKLLIQDIAEDFNVSISVGEFPNKRTFFAHSLILRARSPYFRKVLTSRKCGPNEDMITYTLANPNFSPTAFEFILGDNFVQWSSDDFLILELSLHNCLPWIRFFHMPYREFSIKVMPFEKILPNHLVHDVQLYHFVQNCRSLHNTVLPPRLGVCNSSIITWSHMGLIASWIDRKDCENALTTESFIFSIDVGKSDSMPTKRATTVSRVTDANKAIYSFVALGPYFGDGDLKVCIRYDSPSCSCTHKSYSSKILEKSDWMVVEEYEVFKVETKNENK
;
A
#
# COMPACT_ATOMS: atom_id res chain seq x y z
N MET A 1 8.86 -22.97 40.69
CA MET A 1 8.03 -21.83 41.16
C MET A 1 7.66 -21.00 39.93
N SER A 2 6.35 -20.89 39.64
CA SER A 2 5.64 -19.89 38.81
C SER A 2 6.01 -19.61 37.33
N LEU A 3 5.92 -20.60 36.44
CA LEU A 3 5.83 -20.40 34.97
C LEU A 3 4.41 -20.62 34.39
N PRO A 4 3.56 -21.54 34.89
CA PRO A 4 2.23 -21.78 34.32
C PRO A 4 1.28 -20.57 34.42
N THR A 5 1.38 -19.81 35.51
CA THR A 5 0.46 -18.70 35.80
C THR A 5 0.68 -17.50 34.89
N ILE A 6 1.92 -17.25 34.43
CA ILE A 6 2.24 -16.13 33.53
C ILE A 6 1.67 -16.36 32.13
N PHE A 7 1.76 -17.60 31.61
CA PHE A 7 1.19 -17.95 30.30
C PHE A 7 -0.34 -17.91 30.31
N CYS A 8 -0.99 -18.37 31.38
CA CYS A 8 -2.46 -18.25 31.50
C CYS A 8 -2.93 -16.79 31.59
N LEU A 9 -2.16 -15.92 32.25
CA LEU A 9 -2.45 -14.48 32.33
C LEU A 9 -2.34 -13.80 30.96
N THR A 10 -1.36 -14.15 30.14
CA THR A 10 -1.21 -13.56 28.80
C THR A 10 -2.35 -13.98 27.86
N ASP A 11 -2.78 -15.24 27.92
CA ASP A 11 -3.85 -15.74 27.06
C ASP A 11 -5.22 -15.17 27.47
N SER A 12 -5.52 -15.12 28.77
CA SER A 12 -6.75 -14.50 29.29
C SER A 12 -6.80 -13.01 28.96
N LEU A 13 -5.70 -12.29 29.18
CA LEU A 13 -5.62 -10.86 28.89
C LEU A 13 -5.75 -10.58 27.38
N SER A 14 -5.13 -11.42 26.53
CA SER A 14 -5.28 -11.35 25.08
C SER A 14 -6.73 -11.58 24.65
N GLN A 15 -7.42 -12.57 25.23
CA GLN A 15 -8.83 -12.83 24.96
C GLN A 15 -9.73 -11.67 25.42
N ASP A 16 -9.45 -11.08 26.59
CA ASP A 16 -10.20 -9.95 27.11
C ASP A 16 -10.02 -8.68 26.26
N PHE A 17 -8.80 -8.38 25.81
CA PHE A 17 -8.56 -7.30 24.85
C PHE A 17 -9.15 -7.58 23.46
N SER A 18 -9.28 -8.85 23.08
CA SER A 18 -9.91 -9.23 21.82
C SER A 18 -11.43 -9.01 21.83
N LYS A 19 -12.07 -9.08 23.00
CA LYS A 19 -13.49 -8.66 23.16
C LYS A 19 -13.67 -7.16 22.91
N LEU A 20 -12.63 -6.35 23.13
CA LEU A 20 -12.64 -4.90 22.90
C LEU A 20 -12.30 -4.51 21.45
N LEU A 21 -11.95 -5.46 20.57
CA LEU A 21 -11.60 -5.16 19.17
C LEU A 21 -12.81 -4.66 18.39
N ILE A 22 -13.91 -5.42 18.41
CA ILE A 22 -15.22 -5.07 17.83
C ILE A 22 -16.31 -5.86 18.55
N GLN A 23 -17.33 -5.18 19.08
CA GLN A 23 -18.53 -5.83 19.61
C GLN A 23 -19.70 -4.83 19.66
N ASP A 24 -20.92 -5.31 19.40
CA ASP A 24 -22.19 -4.60 19.62
C ASP A 24 -22.49 -4.33 21.12
N ILE A 25 -21.60 -4.78 22.02
CA ILE A 25 -21.76 -4.82 23.48
C ILE A 25 -20.77 -3.85 24.18
N ALA A 26 -19.78 -3.32 23.48
CA ALA A 26 -18.74 -2.49 24.10
C ALA A 26 -19.22 -1.04 24.29
N GLU A 27 -19.33 -0.63 25.56
CA GLU A 27 -19.44 0.77 25.96
C GLU A 27 -18.12 1.51 25.63
N ASP A 28 -18.17 2.82 25.33
CA ASP A 28 -17.01 3.71 25.12
C ASP A 28 -16.20 3.60 23.80
N PHE A 29 -16.79 3.12 22.70
CA PHE A 29 -16.14 3.22 21.39
C PHE A 29 -15.87 4.68 20.99
N ASN A 30 -14.68 4.95 20.46
CA ASN A 30 -14.27 6.28 19.98
C ASN A 30 -13.90 6.31 18.50
N VAL A 31 -14.09 5.19 17.78
CA VAL A 31 -13.90 5.11 16.33
C VAL A 31 -15.08 4.38 15.70
N SER A 32 -15.61 4.94 14.61
CA SER A 32 -16.49 4.24 13.67
C SER A 32 -15.80 4.09 12.32
N ILE A 33 -15.90 2.92 11.69
CA ILE A 33 -15.26 2.59 10.42
C ILE A 33 -16.33 2.14 9.43
N SER A 34 -16.63 2.97 8.43
CA SER A 34 -17.50 2.61 7.31
C SER A 34 -16.72 1.85 6.24
N VAL A 35 -17.22 0.70 5.80
CA VAL A 35 -16.64 -0.15 4.76
C VAL A 35 -17.69 -0.53 3.72
N GLY A 36 -17.28 -0.53 2.46
CA GLY A 36 -18.12 -0.85 1.31
C GLY A 36 -19.01 0.30 0.85
N GLU A 37 -19.74 0.04 -0.23
CA GLU A 37 -20.69 0.98 -0.85
C GLU A 37 -22.12 0.44 -0.77
N PHE A 38 -23.12 1.33 -0.88
CA PHE A 38 -24.52 0.92 -0.88
C PHE A 38 -24.81 -0.04 -2.05
N PRO A 39 -25.63 -1.10 -1.85
CA PRO A 39 -26.43 -1.40 -0.65
C PRO A 39 -25.68 -2.17 0.45
N ASN A 40 -24.44 -2.61 0.20
CA ASN A 40 -23.69 -3.50 1.10
C ASN A 40 -22.80 -2.78 2.12
N LYS A 41 -22.97 -1.47 2.30
CA LYS A 41 -22.18 -0.67 3.25
C LYS A 41 -22.44 -1.12 4.69
N ARG A 42 -21.38 -1.35 5.47
CA ARG A 42 -21.46 -1.59 6.93
C ARG A 42 -20.57 -0.63 7.70
N THR A 43 -20.94 -0.37 8.95
CA THR A 43 -20.17 0.44 9.89
C THR A 43 -19.74 -0.42 11.08
N PHE A 44 -18.46 -0.35 11.43
CA PHE A 44 -17.85 -1.08 12.54
C PHE A 44 -17.43 -0.10 13.63
N PHE A 45 -17.73 -0.43 14.89
CA PHE A 45 -17.32 0.37 16.04
C PHE A 45 -16.13 -0.27 16.75
N ALA A 46 -15.15 0.55 17.13
CA ALA A 46 -13.88 0.08 17.68
C ALA A 46 -13.20 1.12 18.59
N HIS A 47 -12.16 0.66 19.29
CA HIS A 47 -11.33 1.50 20.15
C HIS A 47 -10.02 1.88 19.46
N SER A 48 -9.75 3.19 19.36
CA SER A 48 -8.54 3.70 18.70
C SER A 48 -7.26 3.14 19.33
N LEU A 49 -7.18 2.96 20.65
CA LEU A 49 -5.99 2.41 21.32
C LEU A 49 -5.67 1.00 20.84
N ILE A 50 -6.68 0.13 20.74
CA ILE A 50 -6.51 -1.26 20.32
C ILE A 50 -6.11 -1.34 18.85
N LEU A 51 -6.79 -0.59 17.97
CA LEU A 51 -6.45 -0.54 16.54
C LEU A 51 -5.02 -0.03 16.32
N ARG A 52 -4.61 1.03 17.04
CA ARG A 52 -3.23 1.56 16.97
C ARG A 52 -2.20 0.59 17.54
N ALA A 53 -2.56 -0.23 18.52
CA ALA A 53 -1.66 -1.25 19.07
C ALA A 53 -1.44 -2.40 18.08
N ARG A 54 -2.51 -2.90 17.47
CA ARG A 54 -2.50 -4.13 16.65
C ARG A 54 -2.14 -3.92 15.18
N SER A 55 -2.28 -2.70 14.66
CA SER A 55 -2.03 -2.43 13.25
C SER A 55 -1.21 -1.16 13.08
N PRO A 56 0.01 -1.25 12.52
CA PRO A 56 0.79 -0.06 12.15
C PRO A 56 0.03 0.87 11.19
N TYR A 57 -0.85 0.31 10.35
CA TYR A 57 -1.74 1.07 9.48
C TYR A 57 -2.70 1.93 10.30
N PHE A 58 -3.49 1.33 11.18
CA PHE A 58 -4.42 2.08 12.02
C PHE A 58 -3.71 2.98 13.03
N ARG A 59 -2.53 2.58 13.53
CA ARG A 59 -1.63 3.43 14.33
C ARG A 59 -1.48 4.78 13.68
N LYS A 60 -1.05 4.75 12.43
CA LYS A 60 -0.75 5.95 11.66
C LYS A 60 -2.02 6.74 11.31
N VAL A 61 -3.02 6.08 10.72
CA VAL A 61 -4.26 6.74 10.27
C VAL A 61 -4.97 7.45 11.43
N LEU A 62 -5.06 6.81 12.59
CA LEU A 62 -5.74 7.37 13.76
C LEU A 62 -4.89 8.40 14.53
N THR A 63 -3.55 8.37 14.43
CA THR A 63 -2.70 9.45 14.99
C THR A 63 -2.73 10.74 14.19
N SER A 64 -2.98 10.65 12.88
CA SER A 64 -2.94 11.79 11.96
C SER A 64 -4.23 12.62 11.93
N ARG A 65 -5.32 12.09 12.52
CA ARG A 65 -6.61 12.78 12.58
C ARG A 65 -6.77 13.49 13.92
N LYS A 66 -7.07 14.78 13.87
CA LYS A 66 -7.61 15.52 15.01
C LYS A 66 -9.12 15.35 14.99
N CYS A 67 -9.74 14.98 16.11
CA CYS A 67 -11.19 15.13 16.25
C CYS A 67 -11.53 16.59 15.94
N GLY A 68 -12.57 16.80 15.11
CA GLY A 68 -13.16 18.13 15.01
C GLY A 68 -13.59 18.60 16.40
N PRO A 69 -13.68 19.91 16.64
CA PRO A 69 -13.96 20.45 17.98
C PRO A 69 -15.27 19.97 18.61
N ASN A 70 -16.16 19.31 17.86
CA ASN A 70 -17.49 18.86 18.29
C ASN A 70 -17.82 17.39 17.95
N GLU A 71 -16.84 16.52 17.69
CA GLU A 71 -17.10 15.09 17.42
C GLU A 71 -16.36 14.20 18.43
N ASP A 72 -17.10 13.65 19.39
CA ASP A 72 -16.58 12.68 20.37
C ASP A 72 -16.16 11.34 19.72
N MET A 73 -16.49 11.12 18.45
CA MET A 73 -16.26 9.88 17.71
C MET A 73 -15.46 10.12 16.41
N ILE A 74 -14.37 9.38 16.24
CA ILE A 74 -13.55 9.41 15.01
C ILE A 74 -14.25 8.60 13.92
N THR A 75 -14.73 9.26 12.86
CA THR A 75 -15.39 8.57 11.73
C THR A 75 -14.42 8.32 10.59
N TYR A 76 -14.07 7.06 10.32
CA TYR A 76 -13.18 6.61 9.24
C TYR A 76 -13.98 5.92 8.13
N THR A 77 -13.60 6.15 6.87
CA THR A 77 -14.19 5.44 5.72
C THR A 77 -13.08 4.76 4.94
N LEU A 78 -13.21 3.45 4.72
CA LEU A 78 -12.33 2.66 3.87
C LEU A 78 -12.78 2.80 2.43
N ALA A 79 -12.09 3.65 1.67
CA ALA A 79 -12.40 3.95 0.27
C ALA A 79 -11.91 2.88 -0.73
N ASN A 80 -11.72 1.62 -0.30
CA ASN A 80 -11.27 0.55 -1.20
C ASN A 80 -12.51 -0.21 -1.74
N PRO A 81 -12.87 -0.03 -3.02
CA PRO A 81 -14.07 -0.67 -3.60
C PRO A 81 -13.95 -2.19 -3.72
N ASN A 82 -12.73 -2.75 -3.68
CA ASN A 82 -12.50 -4.19 -3.73
C ASN A 82 -12.53 -4.85 -2.34
N PHE A 83 -12.90 -4.10 -1.30
CA PHE A 83 -12.81 -4.58 0.06
C PHE A 83 -14.21 -4.65 0.68
N SER A 84 -14.77 -5.86 0.74
CA SER A 84 -16.12 -6.07 1.26
C SER A 84 -16.15 -5.85 2.78
N PRO A 85 -17.27 -5.35 3.34
CA PRO A 85 -17.38 -5.23 4.79
C PRO A 85 -17.24 -6.58 5.51
N THR A 86 -17.66 -7.68 4.87
CA THR A 86 -17.43 -9.04 5.40
C THR A 86 -15.93 -9.34 5.52
N ALA A 87 -15.13 -9.05 4.48
CA ALA A 87 -13.68 -9.20 4.54
C ALA A 87 -13.04 -8.34 5.64
N PHE A 88 -13.58 -7.15 5.90
CA PHE A 88 -13.10 -6.29 6.99
C PHE A 88 -13.36 -6.88 8.37
N GLU A 89 -14.59 -7.34 8.59
CA GLU A 89 -15.01 -8.02 9.82
C GLU A 89 -14.06 -9.21 10.12
N PHE A 90 -13.71 -9.97 9.08
CA PHE A 90 -12.80 -11.10 9.18
C PHE A 90 -11.34 -10.73 9.46
N ILE A 91 -10.81 -9.65 8.88
CA ILE A 91 -9.44 -9.20 9.20
C ILE A 91 -9.32 -8.75 10.66
N LEU A 92 -10.41 -8.30 11.26
CA LEU A 92 -10.43 -7.74 12.61
C LEU A 92 -10.76 -8.77 13.68
N GLY A 93 -11.45 -9.87 13.32
CA GLY A 93 -11.73 -10.99 14.21
C GLY A 93 -10.60 -12.02 14.20
N ASP A 94 -10.04 -12.33 15.39
CA ASP A 94 -9.09 -13.44 15.57
C ASP A 94 -9.79 -14.83 15.55
N ASN A 95 -11.06 -14.93 15.14
CA ASN A 95 -11.87 -16.15 15.25
C ASN A 95 -12.23 -16.76 13.89
N PHE A 96 -11.31 -17.57 13.36
CA PHE A 96 -11.50 -18.32 12.10
C PHE A 96 -12.51 -19.48 12.22
N VAL A 97 -13.00 -19.79 13.42
CA VAL A 97 -13.87 -20.96 13.68
C VAL A 97 -15.25 -20.81 13.04
N GLN A 98 -15.67 -19.59 12.68
CA GLN A 98 -16.99 -19.30 12.11
C GLN A 98 -17.00 -19.10 10.58
N TRP A 99 -15.89 -19.34 9.88
CA TRP A 99 -15.83 -19.09 8.44
C TRP A 99 -16.67 -20.09 7.64
N SER A 100 -17.57 -19.58 6.80
CA SER A 100 -18.28 -20.38 5.80
C SER A 100 -17.40 -20.66 4.59
N SER A 101 -17.83 -21.57 3.70
CA SER A 101 -17.10 -21.85 2.47
C SER A 101 -17.07 -20.64 1.52
N ASP A 102 -18.12 -19.82 1.54
CA ASP A 102 -18.22 -18.60 0.71
C ASP A 102 -17.22 -17.53 1.18
N ASP A 103 -16.95 -17.45 2.48
CA ASP A 103 -15.96 -16.51 3.04
C ASP A 103 -14.54 -16.85 2.60
N PHE A 104 -14.20 -18.14 2.60
CA PHE A 104 -12.92 -18.61 2.05
C PHE A 104 -12.80 -18.31 0.56
N LEU A 105 -13.88 -18.47 -0.21
CA LEU A 105 -13.90 -18.15 -1.64
C LEU A 105 -13.66 -16.65 -1.89
N ILE A 106 -14.30 -15.76 -1.13
CA ILE A 106 -14.09 -14.31 -1.26
C ILE A 106 -12.63 -13.95 -0.93
N LEU A 107 -12.06 -14.55 0.12
CA LEU A 107 -10.66 -14.33 0.47
C LEU A 107 -9.72 -14.83 -0.62
N GLU A 108 -9.97 -16.02 -1.17
CA GLU A 108 -9.19 -16.60 -2.26
C GLU A 108 -9.19 -15.68 -3.48
N LEU A 109 -10.36 -15.22 -3.92
CA LEU A 109 -10.50 -14.31 -5.05
C LEU A 109 -9.76 -12.97 -4.80
N SER A 110 -9.85 -12.44 -3.58
CA SER A 110 -9.21 -11.18 -3.20
C SER A 110 -7.68 -11.29 -3.19
N LEU A 111 -7.15 -12.43 -2.80
CA LEU A 111 -5.70 -12.66 -2.66
C LEU A 111 -5.08 -13.36 -3.87
N HIS A 112 -5.88 -13.85 -4.83
CA HIS A 112 -5.44 -14.66 -5.96
C HIS A 112 -4.22 -14.07 -6.69
N ASN A 113 -4.27 -12.78 -7.01
CA ASN A 113 -3.17 -12.09 -7.71
C ASN A 113 -1.97 -11.77 -6.81
N CYS A 114 -2.13 -11.85 -5.49
CA CYS A 114 -1.10 -11.52 -4.50
C CYS A 114 -0.34 -12.77 -4.04
N LEU A 115 -1.03 -13.91 -3.89
CA LEU A 115 -0.47 -15.17 -3.38
C LEU A 115 0.81 -15.61 -4.12
N PRO A 116 0.90 -15.56 -5.47
CA PRO A 116 2.11 -15.96 -6.19
C PRO A 116 3.34 -15.13 -5.85
N TRP A 117 3.19 -13.93 -5.29
CA TRP A 117 4.27 -13.00 -4.98
C TRP A 117 4.75 -13.07 -3.53
N ILE A 118 4.06 -13.84 -2.69
CA ILE A 118 4.45 -14.05 -1.29
C ILE A 118 5.60 -15.06 -1.25
N ARG A 119 6.68 -14.72 -0.57
CA ARG A 119 7.87 -15.58 -0.44
C ARG A 119 7.71 -16.57 0.69
N PHE A 120 6.75 -17.49 0.56
CA PHE A 120 6.44 -18.48 1.61
C PHE A 120 7.67 -19.27 2.07
N PHE A 121 8.51 -19.71 1.13
CA PHE A 121 9.77 -20.42 1.40
C PHE A 121 10.81 -19.62 2.22
N HIS A 122 10.73 -18.29 2.19
CA HIS A 122 11.64 -17.42 2.94
C HIS A 122 11.05 -16.97 4.28
N MET A 123 9.82 -17.36 4.59
CA MET A 123 9.21 -17.11 5.89
C MET A 123 9.73 -18.15 6.89
N PRO A 124 10.11 -17.79 8.13
CA PRO A 124 10.41 -18.79 9.15
C PRO A 124 9.22 -19.74 9.33
N TYR A 125 9.45 -21.06 9.35
CA TYR A 125 8.35 -22.04 9.43
C TYR A 125 7.38 -21.79 10.59
N ARG A 126 7.89 -21.31 11.73
CA ARG A 126 7.03 -20.90 12.87
C ARG A 126 6.02 -19.81 12.49
N GLU A 127 6.46 -18.79 11.77
CA GLU A 127 5.59 -17.70 11.31
C GLU A 127 4.62 -18.19 10.25
N PHE A 128 5.08 -19.05 9.34
CA PHE A 128 4.21 -19.70 8.35
C PHE A 128 3.11 -20.52 9.03
N SER A 129 3.48 -21.30 10.04
CA SER A 129 2.54 -22.14 10.79
C SER A 129 1.49 -21.35 11.57
N ILE A 130 1.84 -20.17 12.09
CA ILE A 130 0.91 -19.37 12.91
C ILE A 130 0.04 -18.47 12.01
N LYS A 131 0.61 -17.91 10.94
CA LYS A 131 -0.02 -16.84 10.16
C LYS A 131 -0.61 -17.29 8.83
N VAL A 132 -0.13 -18.39 8.26
CA VAL A 132 -0.49 -18.83 6.90
C VAL A 132 -1.32 -20.11 6.93
N MET A 133 -0.95 -21.09 7.77
CA MET A 133 -1.68 -22.36 7.91
C MET A 133 -3.18 -22.24 8.25
N PRO A 134 -3.65 -21.27 9.05
CA PRO A 134 -5.10 -21.09 9.26
C PRO A 134 -5.90 -20.90 7.96
N PHE A 135 -5.23 -20.46 6.88
CA PHE A 135 -5.81 -20.20 5.57
C PHE A 135 -5.42 -21.26 4.53
N GLU A 136 -5.01 -22.46 4.94
CA GLU A 136 -4.57 -23.55 4.04
C GLU A 136 -5.50 -23.77 2.84
N LYS A 137 -6.81 -23.64 3.04
CA LYS A 137 -7.84 -23.84 2.01
C LYS A 137 -7.72 -22.94 0.78
N ILE A 138 -7.12 -21.76 0.92
CA ILE A 138 -6.98 -20.77 -0.17
C ILE A 138 -5.57 -20.72 -0.74
N LEU A 139 -4.65 -21.52 -0.19
CA LEU A 139 -3.26 -21.52 -0.62
C LEU A 139 -3.11 -22.32 -1.92
N PRO A 140 -2.11 -21.97 -2.76
CA PRO A 140 -1.76 -22.77 -3.92
C PRO A 140 -1.56 -24.25 -3.56
N ASN A 141 -2.01 -25.14 -4.45
CA ASN A 141 -1.86 -26.58 -4.28
C ASN A 141 -0.40 -26.95 -3.98
N HIS A 142 -0.21 -27.91 -3.07
CA HIS A 142 1.09 -28.39 -2.63
C HIS A 142 1.99 -27.36 -1.92
N LEU A 143 1.59 -26.09 -1.78
CA LEU A 143 2.44 -25.05 -1.17
C LEU A 143 2.84 -25.40 0.26
N VAL A 144 1.88 -25.83 1.08
CA VAL A 144 2.13 -26.20 2.49
C VAL A 144 3.19 -27.30 2.56
N HIS A 145 3.01 -28.35 1.75
CA HIS A 145 3.93 -29.48 1.68
C HIS A 145 5.31 -29.05 1.18
N ASP A 146 5.36 -28.23 0.14
CA ASP A 146 6.61 -27.73 -0.44
C ASP A 146 7.38 -26.84 0.55
N VAL A 147 6.68 -25.97 1.31
CA VAL A 147 7.29 -25.12 2.35
C VAL A 147 7.81 -25.98 3.50
N GLN A 148 7.05 -26.99 3.93
CA GLN A 148 7.52 -27.97 4.92
C GLN A 148 8.82 -28.64 4.43
N LEU A 149 8.81 -29.21 3.23
CA LEU A 149 9.99 -29.84 2.63
C LEU A 149 11.18 -28.89 2.57
N TYR A 150 10.95 -27.64 2.18
CA TYR A 150 12.02 -26.64 2.09
C TYR A 150 12.69 -26.35 3.43
N HIS A 151 11.93 -26.29 4.54
CA HIS A 151 12.49 -26.03 5.86
C HIS A 151 13.06 -27.27 6.55
N PHE A 152 12.50 -28.46 6.30
CA PHE A 152 12.88 -29.69 7.00
C PHE A 152 13.87 -30.56 6.23
N VAL A 153 13.91 -30.47 4.90
CA VAL A 153 14.74 -31.32 4.03
C VAL A 153 15.56 -30.44 3.08
N GLN A 154 16.81 -30.18 3.45
CA GLN A 154 17.72 -29.42 2.60
C GLN A 154 17.95 -30.15 1.25
N ASN A 155 17.90 -29.41 0.14
CA ASN A 155 18.11 -29.89 -1.24
C ASN A 155 17.00 -30.80 -1.85
N CYS A 156 15.73 -30.60 -1.48
CA CYS A 156 14.60 -31.24 -2.16
C CYS A 156 14.51 -30.84 -3.65
N ARG A 157 14.62 -31.83 -4.55
CA ARG A 157 14.67 -31.63 -6.02
C ARG A 157 13.31 -31.51 -6.71
N SER A 158 12.20 -31.63 -5.97
CA SER A 158 10.85 -31.70 -6.54
C SER A 158 9.87 -30.83 -5.76
N LEU A 159 10.04 -29.51 -5.85
CA LEU A 159 9.04 -28.55 -5.40
C LEU A 159 8.10 -28.27 -6.57
N HIS A 160 6.79 -28.29 -6.32
CA HIS A 160 5.77 -28.01 -7.33
C HIS A 160 5.61 -26.50 -7.53
N ASN A 161 5.83 -25.73 -6.46
CA ASN A 161 5.74 -24.30 -6.45
C ASN A 161 7.09 -23.63 -6.74
N THR A 162 7.05 -22.52 -7.47
CA THR A 162 8.25 -21.73 -7.76
C THR A 162 8.77 -21.07 -6.49
N VAL A 163 10.02 -21.38 -6.14
CA VAL A 163 10.71 -20.68 -5.04
C VAL A 163 11.16 -19.32 -5.54
N LEU A 164 10.42 -18.28 -5.17
CA LEU A 164 10.83 -16.90 -5.43
C LEU A 164 12.15 -16.60 -4.71
N PRO A 165 13.11 -15.89 -5.33
CA PRO A 165 14.39 -15.58 -4.69
C PRO A 165 14.19 -14.74 -3.42
N PRO A 166 15.08 -14.83 -2.41
CA PRO A 166 15.00 -13.96 -1.24
C PRO A 166 15.00 -12.49 -1.67
N ARG A 167 14.31 -11.62 -0.93
CA ARG A 167 14.52 -10.16 -1.06
C ARG A 167 15.91 -9.87 -0.50
N LEU A 168 16.96 -10.10 -1.29
CA LEU A 168 18.31 -9.70 -0.94
C LEU A 168 18.30 -8.19 -0.73
N GLY A 169 18.84 -7.74 0.41
CA GLY A 169 19.01 -6.31 0.72
C GLY A 169 20.08 -5.64 -0.13
N VAL A 170 20.23 -6.03 -1.39
CA VAL A 170 21.12 -5.38 -2.35
C VAL A 170 20.28 -5.11 -3.60
N CYS A 171 19.91 -3.84 -3.78
CA CYS A 171 19.22 -3.39 -4.99
C CYS A 171 20.23 -3.30 -6.13
N ASN A 172 20.41 -4.39 -6.86
CA ASN A 172 21.24 -4.43 -8.07
C ASN A 172 20.49 -3.93 -9.32
N SER A 173 19.38 -3.22 -9.13
CA SER A 173 18.58 -2.70 -10.24
C SER A 173 19.25 -1.46 -10.82
N SER A 174 19.53 -1.49 -12.12
CA SER A 174 20.00 -0.32 -12.87
C SER A 174 18.90 0.75 -13.03
N ILE A 175 17.65 0.43 -12.63
CA ILE A 175 16.45 1.27 -12.82
C ILE A 175 15.95 1.83 -11.48
N ILE A 176 15.92 1.00 -10.43
CA ILE A 176 15.42 1.37 -9.10
C ILE A 176 16.60 1.32 -8.13
N THR A 177 17.16 2.49 -7.88
CA THR A 177 18.19 2.69 -6.87
C THR A 177 17.60 2.58 -5.47
N TRP A 178 18.46 2.52 -4.46
CA TRP A 178 18.05 2.61 -3.06
C TRP A 178 17.23 3.88 -2.75
N SER A 179 17.53 4.99 -3.42
CA SER A 179 16.78 6.23 -3.28
C SER A 179 15.35 6.11 -3.84
N HIS A 180 15.16 5.45 -4.98
CA HIS A 180 13.83 5.15 -5.52
C HIS A 180 13.04 4.18 -4.63
N MET A 181 13.70 3.18 -4.04
CA MET A 181 13.03 2.28 -3.08
C MET A 181 12.62 3.01 -1.80
N GLY A 182 13.43 3.95 -1.31
CA GLY A 182 13.07 4.83 -0.21
C GLY A 182 11.82 5.66 -0.53
N LEU A 183 11.74 6.23 -1.73
CA LEU A 183 10.58 6.97 -2.20
C LEU A 183 9.32 6.10 -2.33
N ILE A 184 9.42 4.93 -2.97
CA ILE A 184 8.27 4.03 -3.12
C ILE A 184 7.79 3.55 -1.74
N ALA A 185 8.72 3.21 -0.84
CA ALA A 185 8.40 2.89 0.54
C ALA A 185 7.73 4.08 1.25
N SER A 186 8.16 5.33 1.04
CA SER A 186 7.44 6.48 1.57
C SER A 186 6.03 6.61 1.03
N TRP A 187 5.79 6.33 -0.25
CA TRP A 187 4.45 6.44 -0.83
C TRP A 187 3.51 5.39 -0.26
N ILE A 188 3.99 4.16 -0.11
CA ILE A 188 3.26 3.06 0.52
C ILE A 188 2.99 3.38 1.99
N ASP A 189 4.01 3.82 2.72
CA ASP A 189 3.89 4.16 4.13
C ASP A 189 3.21 5.52 4.35
N ARG A 190 3.00 6.34 3.31
CA ARG A 190 2.62 7.76 3.32
C ARG A 190 3.46 8.63 4.27
N LYS A 191 4.78 8.44 4.34
CA LYS A 191 5.71 9.24 5.17
C LYS A 191 6.46 10.24 4.29
N ASP A 192 6.89 11.37 4.83
CA ASP A 192 7.84 12.21 4.12
C ASP A 192 9.19 11.48 4.08
N CYS A 193 9.76 11.30 2.88
CA CYS A 193 11.12 10.77 2.72
C CYS A 193 12.05 11.86 2.19
N GLU A 194 13.34 11.72 2.52
CA GLU A 194 14.40 12.58 2.00
C GLU A 194 14.50 12.49 0.47
N ASN A 195 14.90 13.60 -0.16
CA ASN A 195 14.96 13.80 -1.61
C ASN A 195 15.74 12.67 -2.29
N ALA A 196 15.19 12.10 -3.37
CA ALA A 196 15.97 11.14 -4.16
C ALA A 196 16.91 11.89 -5.12
N LEU A 197 18.20 11.64 -4.92
CA LEU A 197 19.26 12.16 -5.79
C LEU A 197 19.27 11.38 -7.11
N THR A 198 18.99 12.04 -8.23
CA THR A 198 19.11 11.43 -9.56
C THR A 198 19.34 12.49 -10.65
N THR A 199 20.24 12.20 -11.60
CA THR A 199 20.48 13.03 -12.80
C THR A 199 19.61 12.60 -13.99
N GLU A 200 18.95 11.44 -13.88
CA GLU A 200 18.23 10.82 -15.00
C GLU A 200 16.77 11.26 -15.08
N SER A 201 16.31 12.08 -14.15
CA SER A 201 14.93 12.55 -14.13
C SER A 201 14.63 13.54 -15.25
N PHE A 202 13.50 13.35 -15.92
CA PHE A 202 13.00 14.25 -16.94
C PHE A 202 11.48 14.39 -16.83
N ILE A 203 10.98 15.55 -17.20
CA ILE A 203 9.56 15.86 -17.34
C ILE A 203 9.33 16.29 -18.79
N PHE A 204 8.17 15.97 -19.35
CA PHE A 204 7.85 16.35 -20.72
C PHE A 204 6.39 16.76 -20.87
N SER A 205 6.12 17.61 -21.85
CA SER A 205 4.77 17.96 -22.27
C SER A 205 4.58 17.64 -23.74
N ILE A 206 3.38 17.20 -24.07
CA ILE A 206 2.94 16.96 -25.44
C ILE A 206 1.77 17.88 -25.69
N ASP A 207 1.97 18.88 -26.54
CA ASP A 207 0.88 19.73 -27.03
C ASP A 207 0.19 19.04 -28.20
N VAL A 208 -1.04 18.57 -27.96
CA VAL A 208 -1.95 18.11 -29.00
C VAL A 208 -2.85 19.28 -29.34
N GLY A 209 -2.35 20.17 -30.20
CA GLY A 209 -3.04 21.41 -30.56
C GLY A 209 -4.51 21.17 -30.90
N LYS A 210 -5.42 21.75 -30.11
CA LYS A 210 -6.84 21.81 -30.45
C LYS A 210 -7.05 23.01 -31.38
N SER A 211 -7.06 22.77 -32.69
CA SER A 211 -7.72 23.70 -33.61
C SER A 211 -8.63 22.94 -34.58
N ASP A 212 -9.88 23.39 -34.67
CA ASP A 212 -10.81 23.05 -35.75
C ASP A 212 -10.37 23.65 -37.11
N SER A 213 -9.15 24.17 -37.20
CA SER A 213 -8.54 24.73 -38.40
C SER A 213 -7.05 24.36 -38.44
N MET A 214 -6.76 23.30 -39.20
CA MET A 214 -5.46 22.81 -39.66
C MET A 214 -4.43 22.49 -38.55
N PRO A 215 -3.85 21.26 -38.49
CA PRO A 215 -2.97 20.86 -37.41
C PRO A 215 -1.68 21.70 -37.42
N THR A 216 -1.63 22.70 -36.56
CA THR A 216 -0.39 23.40 -36.21
C THR A 216 0.51 22.43 -35.43
N LYS A 217 1.81 22.49 -35.75
CA LYS A 217 2.91 21.62 -35.33
C LYS A 217 2.78 21.08 -33.90
N ARG A 218 2.87 19.75 -33.74
CA ARG A 218 3.04 19.08 -32.42
C ARG A 218 4.29 19.64 -31.74
N ALA A 219 4.13 20.32 -30.62
CA ALA A 219 5.24 20.74 -29.79
C ALA A 219 5.44 19.72 -28.67
N THR A 220 6.59 19.07 -28.65
CA THR A 220 7.01 18.19 -27.55
C THR A 220 8.19 18.85 -26.87
N THR A 221 8.04 19.16 -25.59
CA THR A 221 9.12 19.71 -24.76
C THR A 221 9.59 18.62 -23.83
N VAL A 222 10.88 18.31 -23.86
CA VAL A 222 11.53 17.43 -22.87
C VAL A 222 12.45 18.29 -22.03
N SER A 223 12.27 18.23 -20.73
CA SER A 223 13.01 19.02 -19.75
C SER A 223 13.72 18.09 -18.79
N ARG A 224 15.03 18.24 -18.63
CA ARG A 224 15.86 17.36 -17.78
C ARG A 224 16.25 18.08 -16.50
N VAL A 225 16.40 17.33 -15.41
CA VAL A 225 16.83 17.89 -14.13
C VAL A 225 18.22 18.52 -14.24
N THR A 226 18.40 19.72 -13.71
CA THR A 226 19.68 20.43 -13.67
C THR A 226 20.39 20.29 -12.32
N ASP A 227 19.64 20.01 -11.25
CA ASP A 227 20.17 19.71 -9.91
C ASP A 227 19.59 18.38 -9.40
N ALA A 228 20.45 17.37 -9.28
CA ALA A 228 20.06 16.04 -8.82
C ALA A 228 19.42 16.05 -7.43
N ASN A 229 19.76 17.01 -6.56
CA ASN A 229 19.17 17.16 -5.22
C ASN A 229 17.72 17.65 -5.23
N LYS A 230 17.28 18.15 -6.37
CA LYS A 230 15.94 18.69 -6.61
C LYS A 230 15.14 17.79 -7.55
N ALA A 231 15.65 16.62 -7.91
CA ALA A 231 15.04 15.80 -8.96
C ALA A 231 13.64 15.33 -8.60
N ILE A 232 13.50 14.67 -7.45
CA ILE A 232 12.25 14.02 -7.03
C ILE A 232 12.05 14.19 -5.52
N TYR A 233 10.84 14.63 -5.17
CA TYR A 233 10.37 14.78 -3.81
C TYR A 233 9.18 13.87 -3.53
N SER A 234 9.01 13.54 -2.26
CA SER A 234 7.84 12.84 -1.74
C SER A 234 7.35 13.56 -0.50
N PHE A 235 6.09 13.97 -0.53
CA PHE A 235 5.41 14.52 0.63
C PHE A 235 4.14 13.72 0.89
N VAL A 236 3.79 13.49 2.16
CA VAL A 236 2.62 12.67 2.60
C VAL A 236 1.32 13.00 1.88
N ALA A 237 1.23 14.22 1.37
CA ALA A 237 0.01 14.80 0.88
C ALA A 237 0.19 15.53 -0.46
N LEU A 238 1.23 15.15 -1.20
CA LEU A 238 1.45 15.44 -2.62
C LEU A 238 1.71 14.11 -3.33
N GLY A 239 1.24 13.98 -4.57
CA GLY A 239 1.60 12.88 -5.46
C GLY A 239 3.01 13.06 -6.02
N PRO A 240 3.29 12.66 -7.28
CA PRO A 240 4.58 12.91 -7.91
C PRO A 240 4.97 14.39 -7.84
N TYR A 241 6.18 14.65 -7.34
CA TYR A 241 6.74 15.98 -7.20
C TYR A 241 8.16 16.00 -7.78
N PHE A 242 8.33 16.74 -8.86
CA PHE A 242 9.58 16.88 -9.58
C PHE A 242 10.06 18.32 -9.50
N GLY A 243 11.36 18.49 -9.28
CA GLY A 243 11.98 19.81 -9.22
C GLY A 243 11.63 20.54 -7.93
N ASP A 244 11.87 21.84 -7.85
CA ASP A 244 11.35 22.68 -6.75
C ASP A 244 9.92 23.18 -7.08
N GLY A 245 9.07 22.24 -7.50
CA GLY A 245 7.73 22.47 -8.01
C GLY A 245 7.66 22.61 -9.53
N ASP A 246 8.67 22.12 -10.26
CA ASP A 246 8.66 22.11 -11.73
C ASP A 246 7.49 21.28 -12.29
N LEU A 247 7.14 20.20 -11.61
CA LEU A 247 5.86 19.50 -11.77
C LEU A 247 5.45 18.90 -10.44
N LYS A 248 4.34 19.36 -9.86
CA LYS A 248 3.79 18.75 -8.65
C LYS A 248 2.32 18.41 -8.81
N VAL A 249 1.96 17.21 -8.38
CA VAL A 249 0.59 16.72 -8.31
C VAL A 249 0.14 16.74 -6.85
N CYS A 250 -1.05 17.25 -6.57
CA CYS A 250 -1.70 17.24 -5.26
C CYS A 250 -2.92 16.34 -5.32
N ILE A 251 -2.97 15.37 -4.40
CA ILE A 251 -4.03 14.35 -4.34
C ILE A 251 -4.91 14.50 -3.07
N ARG A 252 -4.85 15.67 -2.41
CA ARG A 252 -5.51 15.92 -1.12
C ARG A 252 -7.00 16.23 -1.21
N TYR A 253 -7.52 16.54 -2.39
CA TYR A 253 -8.88 17.01 -2.59
C TYR A 253 -9.68 16.01 -3.42
N ASP A 254 -11.01 16.12 -3.40
CA ASP A 254 -11.93 15.29 -4.21
C ASP A 254 -11.65 15.36 -5.72
N SER A 255 -10.75 16.24 -6.16
CA SER A 255 -10.22 16.29 -7.51
C SER A 255 -8.70 16.46 -7.46
N PRO A 256 -7.91 15.57 -8.08
CA PRO A 256 -6.47 15.74 -8.16
C PRO A 256 -6.15 17.00 -8.98
N SER A 257 -5.14 17.74 -8.54
CA SER A 257 -4.71 18.98 -9.19
C SER A 257 -3.21 18.99 -9.38
N CYS A 258 -2.74 19.64 -10.43
CA CYS A 258 -1.32 19.80 -10.69
C CYS A 258 -0.95 21.26 -10.84
N SER A 259 0.32 21.57 -10.62
CA SER A 259 0.88 22.88 -10.93
C SER A 259 2.32 22.70 -11.39
N CYS A 260 2.76 23.60 -12.25
CA CYS A 260 4.11 23.58 -12.82
C CYS A 260 4.78 24.93 -12.60
N THR A 261 6.06 24.89 -12.26
CA THR A 261 6.95 26.05 -12.24
C THR A 261 8.20 25.70 -13.06
N HIS A 262 9.22 26.56 -13.06
CA HIS A 262 10.47 26.29 -13.76
C HIS A 262 11.62 26.80 -12.89
N LYS A 263 12.32 25.87 -12.24
CA LYS A 263 13.38 26.16 -11.27
C LYS A 263 14.52 25.15 -11.32
N SER A 264 14.22 23.87 -11.44
CA SER A 264 15.20 22.78 -11.25
C SER A 264 15.30 21.85 -12.46
N TYR A 265 14.54 22.12 -13.51
CA TYR A 265 14.60 21.43 -14.79
C TYR A 265 14.95 22.42 -15.92
N SER A 266 15.54 21.92 -17.00
CA SER A 266 16.20 22.73 -18.05
C SER A 266 15.27 23.59 -18.89
N SER A 267 13.97 23.32 -18.87
CA SER A 267 12.98 23.94 -19.76
C SER A 267 11.60 23.99 -19.10
N LYS A 268 10.84 25.05 -19.41
CA LYS A 268 9.44 25.22 -19.00
C LYS A 268 8.56 24.22 -19.77
N ILE A 269 7.76 23.41 -19.05
CA ILE A 269 6.92 22.37 -19.67
C ILE A 269 5.47 22.80 -19.93
N LEU A 270 4.91 23.71 -19.14
CA LEU A 270 3.56 24.24 -19.31
C LEU A 270 3.60 25.76 -19.21
N GLU A 271 2.81 26.46 -20.04
CA GLU A 271 2.78 27.92 -20.03
C GLU A 271 2.09 28.50 -18.79
N LYS A 272 1.06 27.81 -18.29
CA LYS A 272 0.25 28.21 -17.14
C LYS A 272 0.89 27.73 -15.83
N SER A 273 1.08 28.66 -14.90
CA SER A 273 1.62 28.38 -13.56
C SER A 273 0.56 28.12 -12.49
N ASP A 274 -0.72 28.31 -12.83
CA ASP A 274 -1.83 28.09 -11.90
C ASP A 274 -2.13 26.59 -11.73
N TRP A 275 -2.86 26.28 -10.66
CA TRP A 275 -3.38 24.95 -10.44
C TRP A 275 -4.33 24.54 -11.57
N MET A 276 -4.08 23.36 -12.14
CA MET A 276 -4.90 22.71 -13.17
C MET A 276 -5.55 21.47 -12.58
N VAL A 277 -6.78 21.18 -13.00
CA VAL A 277 -7.44 19.92 -12.65
C VAL A 277 -6.76 18.81 -13.45
N VAL A 278 -6.45 17.71 -12.78
CA VAL A 278 -5.93 16.49 -13.41
C VAL A 278 -7.14 15.60 -13.66
N GLU A 279 -7.45 15.34 -14.93
CA GLU A 279 -8.52 14.41 -15.29
C GLU A 279 -8.11 12.97 -14.98
N GLU A 280 -6.87 12.61 -15.29
CA GLU A 280 -6.32 11.26 -15.12
C GLU A 280 -4.80 11.33 -14.93
N TYR A 281 -4.24 10.41 -14.14
CA TYR A 281 -2.79 10.17 -14.11
C TYR A 281 -2.49 8.69 -13.86
N GLU A 282 -1.48 8.19 -14.55
CA GLU A 282 -1.03 6.80 -14.45
C GLU A 282 0.48 6.74 -14.24
N VAL A 283 0.96 5.69 -13.58
CA VAL A 283 2.38 5.46 -13.33
C VAL A 283 2.80 4.19 -14.06
N PHE A 284 3.66 4.37 -15.06
CA PHE A 284 4.11 3.28 -15.92
C PHE A 284 5.57 2.91 -15.68
N LYS A 285 5.86 1.62 -15.86
CA LYS A 285 7.21 1.08 -16.00
C LYS A 285 7.54 1.00 -17.49
N VAL A 286 8.57 1.72 -17.94
CA VAL A 286 9.09 1.57 -19.30
C VAL A 286 10.23 0.55 -19.29
N GLU A 287 10.07 -0.54 -20.04
CA GLU A 287 11.11 -1.55 -20.20
C GLU A 287 11.77 -1.39 -21.57
N THR A 288 13.07 -1.10 -21.60
CA THR A 288 13.84 -1.14 -22.85
C THR A 288 14.09 -2.61 -23.22
N LYS A 289 13.47 -3.09 -24.29
CA LYS A 289 13.89 -4.35 -24.92
C LYS A 289 15.29 -4.14 -25.48
N ASN A 290 16.29 -4.78 -24.87
CA ASN A 290 17.57 -4.96 -25.53
C ASN A 290 17.34 -5.97 -26.66
N GLU A 291 17.17 -5.46 -27.88
CA GLU A 291 17.31 -6.29 -29.08
C GLU A 291 18.79 -6.64 -29.20
N ASN A 292 19.14 -7.82 -28.70
CA ASN A 292 20.48 -8.38 -28.85
C ASN A 292 20.77 -8.52 -30.36
N LYS A 293 21.77 -7.75 -30.81
CA LYS A 293 22.47 -7.93 -32.07
C LYS A 293 23.49 -9.05 -31.96
#